data_AF-A0A1K1QG05-F1
#
_entry.id   AF-A0A1K1QG05-F1
#
_cell.length_a   1.000
_cell.length_b   1.000
_cell.length_c   1.000
_cell.angle_alpha   90.00
_cell.angle_beta   90.00
_cell.angle_gamma   90.00
#
_symmetry.space_group_name_H-M   'P 1'
#
loop_
_entity.id
_entity.type
_entity.pdbx_description
1 polymer ?
#
loop_
_entity_poly.entity_id
_entity_poly.type
_entity_poly.pdbx_seq_one_letter_code
_entity_poly.pdbx_strand_id
1 'polypeptide(L)'
;MTTAATQYPLIGSQPVGNFFTPDNIQRHPLGAQISFDDPYWGGGDAMYLAIPTSTALKVGEVVVWDGTNKIVDVPNTANLGMPVALALNANNSDANNVQYGWFLISGQGVALSTASVAAAAQIGIAAAGKLGAVSAGKQILNCRVEIAATTTVVKASTQTTNGSPLLRVSNSDGWFVGAALSGTGIPASTSVGAISADGRTVTMVQTGTTTAQNATATGSVSVTGTYNDGTNFWNVLAINAPFAQGQIT
;
A
#
# COMPACT_ATOMS: atom_id res chain seq x y z
N MET A 1 -15.40 -24.80 -3.11
CA MET A 1 -14.64 -24.29 -4.27
C MET A 1 -14.94 -22.80 -4.35
N THR A 2 -14.20 -22.01 -3.58
CA THR A 2 -14.34 -20.55 -3.54
C THR A 2 -13.71 -20.00 -4.81
N THR A 3 -14.52 -19.45 -5.70
CA THR A 3 -14.05 -18.68 -6.85
C THR A 3 -13.12 -17.58 -6.38
N ALA A 4 -11.90 -17.53 -6.94
CA ALA A 4 -10.93 -16.47 -6.70
C ALA A 4 -11.59 -15.10 -6.94
N ALA A 5 -11.41 -14.17 -5.99
CA ALA A 5 -11.84 -12.80 -6.19
C ALA A 5 -10.92 -12.18 -7.26
N THR A 6 -11.47 -11.94 -8.44
CA THR A 6 -10.81 -11.15 -9.48
C THR A 6 -10.85 -9.67 -9.08
N GLN A 7 -9.85 -8.90 -9.49
CA GLN A 7 -9.78 -7.44 -9.28
C GLN A 7 -11.05 -6.69 -9.74
N TYR A 8 -11.82 -7.29 -10.65
CA TYR A 8 -13.15 -6.82 -11.04
C TYR A 8 -14.22 -7.46 -10.15
N PRO A 9 -14.99 -6.68 -9.36
CA PRO A 9 -15.94 -7.25 -8.42
C PRO A 9 -16.98 -8.11 -9.16
N LEU A 10 -17.10 -9.39 -8.79
CA LEU A 10 -18.40 -10.06 -8.92
C LEU A 10 -19.40 -9.19 -8.16
N ILE A 11 -20.57 -8.92 -8.76
CA ILE A 11 -21.63 -8.11 -8.14
C ILE A 11 -21.84 -8.59 -6.69
N GLY A 12 -21.56 -7.72 -5.71
CA GLY A 12 -21.71 -8.01 -4.28
C GLY A 12 -20.44 -8.43 -3.51
N SER A 13 -19.28 -8.60 -4.16
CA SER A 13 -18.00 -8.85 -3.48
C SER A 13 -17.27 -7.54 -3.15
N GLN A 14 -16.69 -7.43 -1.94
CA GLN A 14 -15.81 -6.30 -1.63
C GLN A 14 -14.51 -6.48 -2.41
N PRO A 15 -14.13 -5.51 -3.24
CA PRO A 15 -12.89 -5.56 -3.99
C PRO A 15 -11.65 -5.49 -3.09
N VAL A 16 -10.59 -6.13 -3.55
CA VAL A 16 -9.27 -6.19 -2.91
C VAL A 16 -8.30 -5.41 -3.76
N GLY A 17 -7.57 -4.47 -3.16
CA GLY A 17 -6.53 -3.70 -3.84
C GLY A 17 -6.58 -2.21 -3.55
N ASN A 18 -5.49 -1.51 -3.90
CA ASN A 18 -5.18 -0.15 -3.47
C ASN A 18 -6.14 0.98 -3.97
N PHE A 19 -7.11 0.66 -4.82
CA PHE A 19 -8.10 1.60 -5.37
C PHE A 19 -9.32 1.80 -4.45
N PHE A 20 -9.34 1.15 -3.29
CA PHE A 20 -10.44 1.24 -2.31
C PHE A 20 -10.07 2.04 -1.06
N THR A 21 -11.08 2.67 -0.47
CA THR A 21 -11.01 3.21 0.88
C THR A 21 -11.63 2.19 1.84
N PRO A 22 -11.00 1.93 3.01
CA PRO A 22 -11.59 1.11 4.07
C PRO A 22 -13.01 1.57 4.43
N ASP A 23 -13.88 0.59 4.72
CA ASP A 23 -15.30 0.84 4.99
C ASP A 23 -15.54 1.20 6.46
N ASN A 24 -16.58 1.98 6.76
CA ASN A 24 -17.07 2.22 8.11
C ASN A 24 -18.10 1.17 8.57
N ILE A 25 -18.55 0.28 7.67
CA ILE A 25 -19.40 -0.86 7.98
C ILE A 25 -18.61 -2.17 7.79
N GLN A 26 -18.71 -3.06 8.77
CA GLN A 26 -18.10 -4.38 8.67
C GLN A 26 -18.84 -5.23 7.63
N ARG A 27 -18.20 -5.53 6.48
CA ARG A 27 -18.78 -6.35 5.41
C ARG A 27 -18.46 -7.84 5.50
N HIS A 28 -17.38 -8.19 6.19
CA HIS A 28 -16.91 -9.57 6.34
C HIS A 28 -16.60 -9.87 7.82
N PRO A 29 -16.69 -11.14 8.25
CA PRO A 29 -16.18 -11.55 9.55
C PRO A 29 -14.71 -11.15 9.71
N LEU A 30 -14.33 -10.62 10.87
CA LEU A 30 -12.92 -10.29 11.12
C LEU A 30 -12.07 -11.57 11.15
N GLY A 31 -10.86 -11.50 10.60
CA GLY A 31 -9.98 -12.65 10.41
C GLY A 31 -10.34 -13.51 9.19
N ALA A 32 -11.38 -13.16 8.43
CA ALA A 32 -11.65 -13.81 7.15
C ALA A 32 -10.45 -13.65 6.21
N GLN A 33 -10.05 -14.73 5.56
CA GLN A 33 -8.96 -14.75 4.59
C GLN A 33 -9.48 -15.07 3.19
N ILE A 34 -8.94 -14.39 2.20
CA ILE A 34 -9.27 -14.59 0.79
C ILE A 34 -8.00 -14.60 -0.05
N SER A 35 -8.00 -15.42 -1.09
CA SER A 35 -7.01 -15.35 -2.16
C SER A 35 -7.50 -14.40 -3.26
N PHE A 36 -6.59 -13.63 -3.81
CA PHE A 36 -6.84 -12.69 -4.90
C PHE A 36 -5.73 -12.78 -5.94
N ASP A 37 -6.02 -12.27 -7.14
CA ASP A 37 -5.06 -12.16 -8.25
C ASP A 37 -4.93 -10.69 -8.66
N ASP A 38 -3.70 -10.18 -8.66
CA ASP A 38 -3.35 -8.84 -9.11
C ASP A 38 -2.58 -8.96 -10.45
N PRO A 39 -2.99 -8.26 -11.53
CA PRO A 39 -2.33 -8.35 -12.83
C PRO A 39 -0.87 -7.89 -12.84
N TYR A 40 -0.42 -7.15 -11.84
CA TYR A 40 0.93 -6.62 -11.72
C TYR A 40 1.77 -7.38 -10.70
N TRP A 41 1.21 -7.63 -9.51
CA TRP A 41 1.90 -8.29 -8.41
C TRP A 41 1.69 -9.81 -8.35
N GLY A 42 0.78 -10.35 -9.14
CA GLY A 42 0.40 -11.75 -9.15
C GLY A 42 -0.56 -12.12 -8.01
N GLY A 43 -0.61 -13.42 -7.70
CA GLY A 43 -1.49 -13.95 -6.66
C GLY A 43 -1.04 -13.60 -5.24
N GLY A 44 -1.99 -13.45 -4.34
CA GLY A 44 -1.75 -13.22 -2.91
C GLY A 44 -2.94 -13.60 -2.04
N ASP A 45 -2.72 -13.56 -0.73
CA ASP A 45 -3.76 -13.77 0.27
C ASP A 45 -3.89 -12.54 1.16
N ALA A 46 -5.12 -12.13 1.42
CA ALA A 46 -5.44 -11.01 2.29
C ALA A 46 -6.35 -11.44 3.45
N MET A 47 -6.22 -10.75 4.57
CA MET A 47 -7.04 -10.94 5.76
C MET A 47 -7.83 -9.68 6.10
N TYR A 48 -9.10 -9.85 6.46
CA TYR A 48 -9.99 -8.75 6.83
C TYR A 48 -9.82 -8.38 8.30
N LEU A 49 -9.39 -7.16 8.57
CA LEU A 49 -9.11 -6.69 9.93
C LEU A 49 -9.81 -5.37 10.23
N ALA A 50 -9.98 -5.09 11.53
CA ALA A 50 -10.54 -3.84 12.01
C ALA A 50 -9.44 -2.81 12.28
N ILE A 51 -9.68 -1.59 11.81
CA ILE A 51 -8.87 -0.39 12.01
C ILE A 51 -9.53 0.42 13.13
N PRO A 52 -8.90 0.56 14.30
CA PRO A 52 -9.47 1.31 15.42
C PRO A 52 -9.80 2.76 15.07
N THR A 53 -10.71 3.37 15.83
CA THR A 53 -10.98 4.80 15.72
C THR A 53 -9.70 5.61 15.90
N SER A 54 -9.66 6.80 15.29
CA SER A 54 -8.53 7.72 15.34
C SER A 54 -7.21 7.15 14.77
N THR A 55 -7.29 6.13 13.92
CA THR A 55 -6.13 5.51 13.27
C THR A 55 -6.14 5.86 11.78
N ALA A 56 -5.09 6.52 11.30
CA ALA A 56 -4.84 6.70 9.87
C ALA A 56 -3.79 5.68 9.42
N LEU A 57 -3.96 5.12 8.23
CA LEU A 57 -2.99 4.22 7.61
C LEU A 57 -2.53 4.75 6.26
N LYS A 58 -1.29 4.41 5.93
CA LYS A 58 -0.75 4.52 4.57
C LYS A 58 -0.69 3.14 3.91
N VAL A 59 -0.70 3.16 2.58
CA VAL A 59 -0.45 1.93 1.80
C VAL A 59 0.92 1.37 2.15
N GLY A 60 0.96 0.05 2.39
CA GLY A 60 2.14 -0.70 2.77
C GLY A 60 2.52 -0.59 4.24
N GLU A 61 1.79 0.17 5.06
CA GLU A 61 2.01 0.23 6.50
C GLU A 61 1.93 -1.17 7.12
N VAL A 62 2.89 -1.49 8.01
CA VAL A 62 3.04 -2.82 8.58
C VAL A 62 2.35 -2.87 9.92
N VAL A 63 1.39 -3.76 10.05
CA VAL A 63 0.55 -3.87 11.25
C VAL A 63 0.69 -5.24 11.89
N VAL A 64 0.44 -5.28 13.19
CA VAL A 64 0.13 -6.49 13.95
C VAL A 64 -1.34 -6.44 14.34
N TRP A 65 -1.91 -7.56 14.77
CA TRP A 65 -3.28 -7.61 15.28
C TRP A 65 -3.39 -8.47 16.54
N ASP A 66 -4.43 -8.20 17.32
CA ASP A 66 -4.75 -8.94 18.54
C ASP A 66 -5.70 -10.12 18.29
N GLY A 67 -6.07 -10.86 19.35
CA GLY A 67 -7.05 -11.95 19.29
C GLY A 67 -8.48 -11.51 18.93
N THR A 68 -8.73 -10.20 18.84
CA THR A 68 -10.00 -9.62 18.36
C THR A 68 -9.88 -9.11 16.91
N ASN A 69 -8.76 -9.38 16.22
CA ASN A 69 -8.48 -8.95 14.86
C ASN A 69 -8.52 -7.43 14.67
N LYS A 70 -8.10 -6.68 15.70
CA LYS A 70 -7.88 -5.24 15.63
C LYS A 70 -6.42 -4.95 15.38
N ILE A 71 -6.14 -4.08 14.42
CA ILE A 71 -4.77 -3.72 14.06
C ILE A 71 -4.19 -2.67 14.99
N VAL A 72 -2.87 -2.71 15.13
CA VAL A 72 -2.03 -1.59 15.55
C VAL A 72 -0.76 -1.61 14.71
N ASP A 73 -0.15 -0.45 14.50
CA ASP A 73 1.17 -0.36 13.90
C ASP A 73 2.13 -1.34 14.55
N VAL A 74 2.94 -2.05 13.75
CA VAL A 74 3.96 -2.94 14.29
C VAL A 74 4.84 -2.14 15.26
N PRO A 75 4.91 -2.50 16.55
CA PRO A 75 5.71 -1.77 17.51
C PRO A 75 7.19 -1.79 17.15
N ASN A 76 7.90 -0.69 17.37
CA ASN A 76 9.35 -0.63 17.14
C ASN A 76 10.16 -1.28 18.28
N THR A 77 9.84 -2.53 18.61
CA THR A 77 10.42 -3.28 19.72
C THR A 77 11.10 -4.55 19.22
N ALA A 78 12.14 -4.98 19.94
CA ALA A 78 12.83 -6.22 19.66
C ALA A 78 12.03 -7.43 20.20
N ASN A 79 12.20 -8.58 19.55
CA ASN A 79 11.67 -9.88 19.97
C ASN A 79 10.14 -9.91 20.10
N LEU A 80 9.44 -9.22 19.21
CA LEU A 80 7.99 -9.01 19.32
C LEU A 80 7.18 -10.31 19.29
N GLY A 81 7.54 -11.26 18.42
CA GLY A 81 6.88 -12.56 18.35
C GLY A 81 5.43 -12.50 17.89
N MET A 82 5.11 -11.56 16.98
CA MET A 82 3.74 -11.34 16.50
C MET A 82 3.66 -11.49 14.97
N PRO A 83 2.54 -12.02 14.43
CA PRO A 83 2.30 -12.03 13.00
C PRO A 83 2.14 -10.59 12.49
N VAL A 84 2.59 -10.34 11.26
CA VAL A 84 2.48 -9.02 10.61
C VAL A 84 1.72 -9.12 9.29
N ALA A 85 1.17 -8.00 8.85
CA ALA A 85 0.51 -7.86 7.55
C ALA A 85 0.78 -6.47 6.97
N LEU A 86 0.62 -6.31 5.66
CA LEU A 86 0.79 -5.03 4.98
C LEU A 86 -0.57 -4.43 4.66
N ALA A 87 -0.77 -3.15 4.95
CA ALA A 87 -1.99 -2.44 4.57
C ALA A 87 -2.08 -2.30 3.04
N LEU A 88 -3.13 -2.87 2.42
CA LEU A 88 -3.34 -2.74 0.97
C LEU A 88 -3.89 -1.35 0.60
N ASN A 89 -4.46 -0.63 1.55
CA ASN A 89 -5.17 0.63 1.35
C ASN A 89 -4.76 1.66 2.39
N ALA A 90 -4.77 2.93 1.99
CA ALA A 90 -4.71 4.04 2.94
C ALA A 90 -6.11 4.36 3.48
N ASN A 91 -6.16 4.92 4.68
CA ASN A 91 -7.37 5.55 5.22
C ASN A 91 -7.03 6.84 5.97
N ASN A 92 -7.96 7.78 5.91
CA ASN A 92 -7.97 8.90 6.83
C ASN A 92 -8.46 8.42 8.20
N SER A 93 -7.87 8.99 9.26
CA SER A 93 -8.33 8.78 10.63
C SER A 93 -9.80 9.20 10.80
N ASP A 94 -10.64 8.30 11.29
CA ASP A 94 -12.01 8.59 11.72
C ASP A 94 -12.13 8.43 13.24
N ALA A 95 -12.43 9.53 13.94
CA ALA A 95 -12.57 9.53 15.40
C ALA A 95 -13.88 8.89 15.88
N ASN A 96 -14.87 8.73 15.00
CA ASN A 96 -16.23 8.32 15.35
C ASN A 96 -16.50 6.85 15.01
N ASN A 97 -15.86 6.32 13.98
CA ASN A 97 -16.15 4.99 13.47
C ASN A 97 -14.89 4.13 13.39
N VAL A 98 -15.04 2.86 13.79
CA VAL A 98 -14.07 1.80 13.42
C VAL A 98 -14.16 1.61 11.91
N GLN A 99 -13.02 1.47 11.26
CA GLN A 99 -12.93 1.20 9.83
C GLN A 99 -12.48 -0.23 9.58
N TYR A 100 -12.65 -0.74 8.36
CA TYR A 100 -12.36 -2.14 8.04
C TYR A 100 -11.76 -2.28 6.64
N GLY A 101 -10.75 -3.13 6.52
CA GLY A 101 -10.01 -3.30 5.28
C GLY A 101 -9.28 -4.64 5.17
N TRP A 102 -8.73 -4.86 3.98
CA TRP A 102 -7.94 -6.05 3.64
C TRP A 102 -6.44 -5.77 3.84
N PHE A 103 -5.75 -6.70 4.48
CA PHE A 103 -4.32 -6.63 4.76
C PHE A 103 -3.61 -7.84 4.14
N LEU A 104 -2.52 -7.60 3.42
CA LEU A 104 -1.76 -8.64 2.74
C LEU A 104 -1.01 -9.50 3.76
N ILE A 105 -1.25 -10.82 3.73
CA ILE A 105 -0.58 -11.81 4.56
C ILE A 105 0.29 -12.77 3.74
N SER A 106 0.09 -12.84 2.42
CA SER A 106 0.91 -13.64 1.51
C SER A 106 0.90 -13.03 0.11
N GLY A 107 1.97 -13.21 -0.66
CA GLY A 107 2.14 -12.67 -2.02
C GLY A 107 3.12 -11.51 -2.07
N GLN A 108 3.04 -10.70 -3.12
CA GLN A 108 3.91 -9.55 -3.33
C GLN A 108 3.18 -8.23 -3.09
N GLY A 109 3.81 -7.30 -2.37
CA GLY A 109 3.21 -6.01 -2.09
C GLY A 109 4.22 -4.96 -1.64
N VAL A 110 3.79 -3.69 -1.66
CA VAL A 110 4.61 -2.60 -1.16
C VAL A 110 4.58 -2.56 0.36
N ALA A 111 5.73 -2.33 0.98
CA ALA A 111 5.90 -2.16 2.42
C ALA A 111 6.52 -0.80 2.72
N LEU A 112 5.79 -0.01 3.50
CA LEU A 112 6.19 1.30 3.95
C LEU A 112 7.44 1.18 4.82
N SER A 113 8.42 2.00 4.49
CA SER A 113 9.76 1.93 5.02
C SER A 113 10.32 3.33 5.26
N THR A 114 11.34 3.39 6.12
CA THR A 114 12.11 4.60 6.43
C THR A 114 13.25 4.85 5.44
N ALA A 115 13.63 3.83 4.67
CA ALA A 115 14.67 3.89 3.66
C ALA A 115 14.43 2.86 2.56
N SER A 116 15.09 3.06 1.41
CA SER A 116 15.22 2.01 0.39
C SER A 116 16.15 0.91 0.91
N VAL A 117 15.69 -0.33 0.82
CA VAL A 117 16.46 -1.52 1.20
C VAL A 117 16.77 -2.30 -0.09
N ALA A 118 17.98 -2.83 -0.20
CA ALA A 118 18.42 -3.53 -1.40
C ALA A 118 17.57 -4.78 -1.68
N ALA A 119 17.39 -5.11 -2.96
CA ALA A 119 16.76 -6.35 -3.38
C ALA A 119 17.52 -7.57 -2.81
N ALA A 120 16.78 -8.65 -2.54
CA ALA A 120 17.20 -9.87 -1.87
C ALA A 120 17.73 -9.70 -0.43
N ALA A 121 17.71 -8.50 0.14
CA ALA A 121 18.09 -8.29 1.54
C ALA A 121 16.98 -8.72 2.51
N GLN A 122 17.41 -9.05 3.73
CA GLN A 122 16.53 -9.13 4.89
C GLN A 122 16.06 -7.73 5.29
N ILE A 123 14.87 -7.64 5.87
CA ILE A 123 14.27 -6.39 6.33
C ILE A 123 13.83 -6.51 7.79
N GLY A 124 13.79 -5.38 8.49
CA GLY A 124 13.35 -5.32 9.87
C GLY A 124 12.57 -4.06 10.19
N ILE A 125 12.08 -3.98 11.43
CA ILE A 125 11.32 -2.84 11.93
C ILE A 125 12.29 -1.68 12.18
N ALA A 126 11.99 -0.52 11.60
CA ALA A 126 12.78 0.70 11.76
C ALA A 126 12.03 1.79 12.54
N ALA A 127 10.71 1.86 12.38
CA ALA A 127 9.81 2.70 13.17
C ALA A 127 8.45 2.00 13.33
N ALA A 128 7.57 2.53 14.18
CA ALA A 128 6.21 2.03 14.26
C ALA A 128 5.57 2.06 12.87
N GLY A 129 4.97 0.95 12.43
CA GLY A 129 4.33 0.84 11.12
C GLY A 129 5.29 0.79 9.91
N LYS A 130 6.61 0.93 10.13
CA LYS A 130 7.59 1.11 9.04
C LYS A 130 8.80 0.19 9.14
N LEU A 131 9.19 -0.33 8.00
CA LEU A 131 10.37 -1.19 7.85
C LEU A 131 11.63 -0.42 7.46
N GLY A 132 12.76 -1.11 7.43
CA GLY A 132 14.05 -0.60 6.99
C GLY A 132 15.13 -1.66 7.12
N ALA A 133 16.38 -1.23 7.17
CA ALA A 133 17.50 -2.13 7.40
C ALA A 133 17.29 -2.95 8.68
N VAL A 134 17.66 -4.23 8.62
CA VAL A 134 17.51 -5.13 9.77
C VAL A 134 18.35 -4.65 10.94
N SER A 135 17.81 -4.79 12.15
CA SER A 135 18.52 -4.56 13.41
C SER A 135 18.29 -5.73 14.37
N ALA A 136 19.19 -5.89 15.34
CA ALA A 136 19.16 -7.00 16.29
C ALA A 136 17.79 -7.09 16.97
N GLY A 137 17.19 -8.28 16.94
CA GLY A 137 15.89 -8.51 17.55
C GLY A 137 14.67 -8.00 16.75
N LYS A 138 14.83 -7.34 15.59
CA LYS A 138 13.72 -6.67 14.88
C LYS A 138 13.47 -7.17 13.45
N GLN A 139 13.87 -8.39 13.13
CA GLN A 139 13.69 -8.93 11.78
C GLN A 139 12.20 -9.23 11.51
N ILE A 140 11.79 -9.06 10.25
CA ILE A 140 10.57 -9.69 9.74
C ILE A 140 10.97 -11.01 9.07
N LEU A 141 10.44 -12.12 9.58
CA LEU A 141 10.65 -13.46 9.03
C LEU A 141 9.59 -13.80 7.98
N ASN A 142 9.89 -14.82 7.16
CA ASN A 142 9.09 -15.20 5.99
C ASN A 142 8.80 -14.05 5.04
N CYS A 143 9.76 -13.14 4.89
CA CYS A 143 9.73 -12.07 3.91
C CYS A 143 11.12 -11.86 3.30
N ARG A 144 11.13 -11.28 2.10
CA ARG A 144 12.34 -10.80 1.43
C ARG A 144 12.02 -9.56 0.62
N VAL A 145 12.98 -8.64 0.52
CA VAL A 145 12.85 -7.52 -0.41
C VAL A 145 13.03 -8.05 -1.82
N GLU A 146 12.02 -7.92 -2.67
CA GLU A 146 12.13 -8.25 -4.11
C GLU A 146 12.67 -7.06 -4.88
N ILE A 147 12.15 -5.87 -4.57
CA ILE A 147 12.44 -4.65 -5.32
C ILE A 147 12.66 -3.50 -4.34
N ALA A 148 13.76 -2.78 -4.53
CA ALA A 148 14.09 -1.60 -3.72
C ALA A 148 13.14 -0.43 -4.02
N ALA A 149 12.90 0.42 -3.02
CA ALA A 149 12.05 1.61 -3.11
C ALA A 149 12.55 2.69 -4.10
N THR A 150 13.76 2.56 -4.64
CA THR A 150 14.26 3.40 -5.75
C THR A 150 13.58 3.11 -7.09
N THR A 151 12.73 2.09 -7.15
CA THR A 151 12.04 1.70 -8.37
C THR A 151 11.05 2.74 -8.84
N THR A 152 10.91 2.81 -10.16
CA THR A 152 9.99 3.70 -10.86
C THR A 152 9.16 2.92 -11.86
N VAL A 153 7.87 3.26 -11.95
CA VAL A 153 6.95 2.74 -12.96
C VAL A 153 6.49 3.88 -13.84
N VAL A 154 6.86 3.86 -15.11
CA VAL A 154 6.52 4.89 -16.10
C VAL A 154 5.24 4.51 -16.83
N LYS A 155 4.31 5.45 -16.96
CA LYS A 155 3.13 5.36 -17.80
C LYS A 155 3.26 6.33 -18.97
N ALA A 156 3.64 5.79 -20.12
CA ALA A 156 3.64 6.52 -21.37
C ALA A 156 2.21 6.88 -21.79
N SER A 157 2.09 7.91 -22.63
CA SER A 157 0.82 8.36 -23.20
C SER A 157 -0.26 8.74 -22.17
N THR A 158 0.15 9.09 -20.95
CA THR A 158 -0.73 9.61 -19.91
C THR A 158 -1.31 10.94 -20.37
N GLN A 159 -2.63 11.08 -20.38
CA GLN A 159 -3.28 12.34 -20.77
C GLN A 159 -3.37 13.25 -19.55
N THR A 160 -2.82 14.44 -19.71
CA THR A 160 -2.93 15.57 -18.78
C THR A 160 -3.87 16.61 -19.37
N THR A 161 -4.59 17.33 -18.50
CA THR A 161 -5.40 18.49 -18.87
C THR A 161 -5.05 19.64 -17.93
N ASN A 162 -4.58 20.75 -18.48
CA ASN A 162 -4.21 21.93 -17.71
C ASN A 162 -5.37 22.38 -16.78
N GLY A 163 -5.07 22.63 -15.51
CA GLY A 163 -6.05 23.00 -14.49
C GLY A 163 -6.85 21.83 -13.90
N SER A 164 -6.59 20.58 -14.31
CA SER A 164 -7.24 19.38 -13.76
C SER A 164 -6.29 18.54 -12.91
N PRO A 165 -6.75 17.96 -11.78
CA PRO A 165 -5.94 17.02 -11.00
C PRO A 165 -6.04 15.58 -11.51
N LEU A 166 -6.75 15.33 -12.61
CA LEU A 166 -7.00 13.99 -13.10
C LEU A 166 -6.03 13.63 -14.23
N LEU A 167 -5.36 12.49 -14.08
CA LEU A 167 -4.62 11.83 -15.14
C LEU A 167 -5.47 10.72 -15.75
N ARG A 168 -5.46 10.61 -17.07
CA ARG A 168 -6.00 9.42 -17.77
C ARG A 168 -4.85 8.54 -18.23
N VAL A 169 -4.85 7.30 -17.77
CA VAL A 169 -3.81 6.30 -18.06
C VAL A 169 -4.44 5.08 -18.73
N SER A 170 -3.65 4.32 -19.49
CA SER A 170 -4.10 3.05 -20.07
C SER A 170 -4.35 1.98 -19.00
N ASN A 171 -3.55 2.00 -17.93
CA ASN A 171 -3.71 1.25 -16.68
C ASN A 171 -2.88 1.94 -15.58
N SER A 172 -3.23 1.71 -14.32
CA SER A 172 -2.54 2.22 -13.14
C SER A 172 -1.63 1.18 -12.49
N ASP A 173 -1.35 0.07 -13.16
CA ASP A 173 -0.63 -1.07 -12.60
C ASP A 173 0.75 -0.67 -12.08
N GLY A 174 1.10 -1.11 -10.87
CA GLY A 174 2.32 -0.70 -10.21
C GLY A 174 2.34 0.75 -9.72
N TRP A 175 1.27 1.54 -9.87
CA TRP A 175 1.08 2.75 -9.07
C TRP A 175 0.18 2.45 -7.88
N PHE A 176 0.39 3.16 -6.79
CA PHE A 176 -0.40 3.03 -5.58
C PHE A 176 -0.68 4.39 -4.91
N VAL A 177 -1.67 4.48 -4.01
CA VAL A 177 -1.99 5.72 -3.30
C VAL A 177 -0.80 6.12 -2.42
N GLY A 178 -0.29 7.32 -2.62
CA GLY A 178 0.94 7.83 -2.02
C GLY A 178 2.18 7.74 -2.91
N ALA A 179 2.16 6.99 -4.02
CA ALA A 179 3.29 6.95 -4.95
C ALA A 179 3.57 8.35 -5.51
N ALA A 180 4.84 8.77 -5.50
CA ALA A 180 5.24 10.10 -5.95
C ALA A 180 5.19 10.18 -7.48
N LEU A 181 4.57 11.23 -8.02
CA LEU A 181 4.38 11.43 -9.46
C LEU A 181 5.27 12.55 -9.97
N SER A 182 5.88 12.33 -11.12
CA SER A 182 6.66 13.34 -11.85
C SER A 182 6.49 13.20 -13.36
N GLY A 183 6.69 14.29 -14.10
CA GLY A 183 6.57 14.31 -15.55
C GLY A 183 6.22 15.72 -16.07
N THR A 184 6.15 15.85 -17.38
CA THR A 184 5.75 17.12 -18.01
C THR A 184 4.33 17.48 -17.59
N GLY A 185 4.13 18.69 -17.09
CA GLY A 185 2.83 19.17 -16.64
C GLY A 185 2.41 18.69 -15.25
N ILE A 186 3.24 17.89 -14.56
CA ILE A 186 2.97 17.44 -13.18
C ILE A 186 3.64 18.41 -12.20
N PRO A 187 2.89 19.07 -11.29
CA PRO A 187 3.48 19.94 -10.28
C PRO A 187 4.49 19.20 -9.39
N ALA A 188 5.44 19.95 -8.81
CA ALA A 188 6.34 19.40 -7.81
C ALA A 188 5.56 18.90 -6.58
N SER A 189 6.11 17.91 -5.87
CA SER A 189 5.50 17.31 -4.68
C SER A 189 4.08 16.78 -4.93
N THR A 190 3.88 16.13 -6.07
CA THR A 190 2.62 15.47 -6.42
C THR A 190 2.72 13.98 -6.10
N SER A 191 1.62 13.41 -5.62
CA SER A 191 1.46 11.98 -5.38
C SER A 191 0.08 11.49 -5.87
N VAL A 192 -0.06 10.18 -6.01
CA VAL A 192 -1.35 9.54 -6.26
C VAL A 192 -2.24 9.70 -5.03
N GLY A 193 -3.36 10.41 -5.16
CA GLY A 193 -4.35 10.56 -4.08
C GLY A 193 -5.48 9.53 -4.15
N ALA A 194 -5.85 9.10 -5.36
CA ALA A 194 -6.84 8.06 -5.58
C ALA A 194 -6.66 7.42 -6.96
N ILE A 195 -7.12 6.18 -7.10
CA ILE A 195 -7.17 5.44 -8.37
C ILE A 195 -8.61 4.97 -8.55
N SER A 196 -9.18 5.17 -9.72
CA SER A 196 -10.53 4.67 -10.04
C SER A 196 -10.56 3.15 -10.09
N ALA A 197 -11.74 2.56 -9.84
CA ALA A 197 -11.90 1.11 -9.80
C ALA A 197 -11.55 0.40 -11.13
N ASP A 198 -11.59 1.10 -12.26
CA ASP A 198 -11.19 0.59 -13.56
C ASP A 198 -9.68 0.75 -13.85
N GLY A 199 -8.92 1.35 -12.93
CA GLY A 199 -7.48 1.60 -13.04
C GLY A 199 -7.08 2.63 -14.10
N ARG A 200 -8.02 3.43 -14.63
CA ARG A 200 -7.75 4.33 -15.78
C ARG A 200 -7.74 5.81 -15.43
N THR A 201 -8.21 6.17 -14.24
CA THR A 201 -8.16 7.54 -13.73
C THR A 201 -7.36 7.59 -12.44
N VAL A 202 -6.42 8.51 -12.39
CA VAL A 202 -5.58 8.76 -11.21
C VAL A 202 -5.77 10.21 -10.80
N THR A 203 -6.11 10.43 -9.53
CA THR A 203 -6.21 11.77 -8.95
C THR A 203 -4.87 12.16 -8.35
N MET A 204 -4.40 13.35 -8.70
CA MET A 204 -3.18 13.95 -8.17
C MET A 204 -3.48 14.78 -6.93
N VAL A 205 -2.69 14.59 -5.88
CA VAL A 205 -2.72 15.38 -4.66
C VAL A 205 -1.30 15.79 -4.26
N GLN A 206 -1.19 16.82 -3.43
CA GLN A 206 0.08 17.18 -2.82
C GLN A 206 0.54 16.06 -1.90
N THR A 207 1.82 15.70 -1.99
CA THR A 207 2.43 14.67 -1.15
C THR A 207 2.15 14.93 0.33
N GLY A 208 1.61 13.93 1.01
CA GLY A 208 1.28 13.97 2.43
C GLY A 208 -0.03 14.69 2.79
N THR A 209 -0.82 15.14 1.81
CA THR A 209 -2.11 15.78 2.04
C THR A 209 -3.20 15.20 1.12
N THR A 210 -4.43 15.71 1.24
CA THR A 210 -5.55 15.42 0.34
C THR A 210 -5.84 16.57 -0.64
N THR A 211 -4.98 17.59 -0.66
CA THR A 211 -5.16 18.78 -1.51
C THR A 211 -4.84 18.44 -2.96
N ALA A 212 -5.80 18.66 -3.87
CA ALA A 212 -5.64 18.40 -5.28
C ALA A 212 -4.48 19.20 -5.90
N GLN A 213 -3.69 18.55 -6.76
CA GLN A 213 -2.63 19.17 -7.54
C GLN A 213 -3.02 19.17 -9.02
N ASN A 214 -3.20 20.35 -9.60
CA ASN A 214 -3.67 20.47 -10.98
C ASN A 214 -2.51 20.42 -11.96
N ALA A 215 -2.66 19.67 -13.06
CA ALA A 215 -1.67 19.66 -14.13
C ALA A 215 -1.47 21.08 -14.69
N THR A 216 -0.25 21.42 -15.07
CA THR A 216 0.13 22.74 -15.64
C THR A 216 0.18 22.75 -17.16
N ALA A 217 -0.06 21.60 -17.80
CA ALA A 217 -0.08 21.44 -19.24
C ALA A 217 -1.17 20.44 -19.66
N THR A 218 -1.59 20.54 -20.93
CA THR A 218 -2.47 19.57 -21.58
C THR A 218 -1.67 18.80 -22.62
N GLY A 219 -1.77 17.48 -22.61
CA GLY A 219 -1.15 16.64 -23.64
C GLY A 219 -0.94 15.20 -23.21
N SER A 220 -0.41 14.42 -24.16
CA SER A 220 0.01 13.05 -23.94
C SER A 220 1.48 13.03 -23.51
N VAL A 221 1.74 12.64 -22.27
CA VAL A 221 3.07 12.73 -21.64
C VAL A 221 3.47 11.40 -21.00
N SER A 222 4.76 11.25 -20.67
CA SER A 222 5.21 10.18 -19.78
C SER A 222 5.16 10.68 -18.34
N VAL A 223 4.42 9.98 -17.50
CA VAL A 223 4.39 10.23 -16.05
C VAL A 223 5.08 9.07 -15.35
N THR A 224 5.93 9.38 -14.38
CA THR A 224 6.71 8.42 -13.62
C THR A 224 6.19 8.38 -12.19
N GLY A 225 5.72 7.20 -11.76
CA GLY A 225 5.46 6.89 -10.37
C GLY A 225 6.72 6.35 -9.71
N THR A 226 7.18 6.99 -8.64
CA THR A 226 8.38 6.61 -7.89
C THR A 226 7.98 6.04 -6.54
N TYR A 227 8.63 4.96 -6.12
CA TYR A 227 8.31 4.23 -4.89
C TYR A 227 8.98 4.87 -3.66
N ASN A 228 9.28 6.16 -3.75
CA ASN A 228 9.70 7.00 -2.64
C ASN A 228 9.27 8.44 -2.92
N ASP A 229 8.93 9.17 -1.85
CA ASP A 229 8.55 10.59 -1.91
C ASP A 229 9.60 11.50 -1.24
N GLY A 230 10.79 10.95 -0.96
CA GLY A 230 11.87 11.58 -0.20
C GLY A 230 11.74 11.45 1.32
N THR A 231 10.56 11.12 1.84
CA THR A 231 10.28 10.94 3.29
C THR A 231 9.83 9.52 3.62
N ASN A 232 9.04 8.92 2.74
CA ASN A 232 8.50 7.58 2.79
C ASN A 232 9.09 6.78 1.63
N PHE A 233 9.38 5.51 1.90
CA PHE A 233 9.93 4.57 0.94
C PHE A 233 9.03 3.34 0.90
N TRP A 234 8.77 2.80 -0.27
CA TRP A 234 7.94 1.62 -0.46
C TRP A 234 8.78 0.52 -1.10
N ASN A 235 9.44 -0.29 -0.25
CA ASN A 235 10.13 -1.48 -0.74
C ASN A 235 9.08 -2.52 -1.12
N VAL A 236 9.31 -3.29 -2.17
CA VAL A 236 8.41 -4.38 -2.54
C VAL A 236 8.90 -5.64 -1.85
N LEU A 237 8.01 -6.27 -1.10
CA LEU A 237 8.29 -7.51 -0.40
C LEU A 237 7.52 -8.66 -1.04
N ALA A 238 8.17 -9.81 -1.13
CA ALA A 238 7.46 -11.08 -1.17
C ALA A 238 7.31 -11.59 0.27
N ILE A 239 6.09 -11.92 0.66
CA ILE A 239 5.74 -12.36 2.01
C ILE A 239 4.94 -13.65 1.96
N ASN A 240 5.04 -14.47 3.01
CA ASN A 240 4.19 -15.63 3.20
C ASN A 240 3.99 -15.89 4.71
N ALA A 241 2.84 -15.48 5.24
CA ALA A 241 2.56 -15.45 6.66
C ALA A 241 3.73 -14.84 7.46
N PRO A 242 4.11 -13.57 7.16
CA PRO A 242 5.27 -12.95 7.77
C PRO A 242 5.01 -12.69 9.26
N PHE A 243 6.08 -12.68 10.05
CA PHE A 243 5.99 -12.40 11.47
C PHE A 243 7.24 -11.68 11.96
N ALA A 244 7.05 -10.76 12.90
CA ALA A 244 8.13 -10.03 13.53
C ALA A 244 8.78 -10.92 14.60
N GLN A 245 10.02 -11.34 14.37
CA GLN A 245 10.81 -12.08 15.34
C GLN A 245 12.25 -11.55 15.36
N GLY A 246 12.87 -11.61 16.53
CA GLY A 246 14.28 -11.31 16.65
C GLY A 246 15.20 -12.39 16.12
N GLN A 247 16.24 -11.97 15.40
CA GLN A 247 17.47 -12.75 15.29
C GLN A 247 18.05 -12.87 16.70
N ILE A 248 18.28 -14.08 17.20
CA ILE A 248 19.12 -14.26 18.38
C ILE A 248 20.55 -13.92 17.95
N THR A 249 21.17 -12.95 18.61
CA THR A 249 22.61 -12.67 18.46
C THR A 249 23.38 -13.46 19.50
#